data_AF-A0A2V7RTG2-F1
#
_entry.id   AF-A0A2V7RTG2-F1
#
_cell.length_a   1.000
_cell.length_b   1.000
_cell.length_c   1.000
_cell.angle_alpha   90.00
_cell.angle_beta   90.00
_cell.angle_gamma   90.00
#
_symmetry.space_group_name_H-M   'P 1'
#
loop_
_entity.id
_entity.type
_entity.pdbx_description
1 polymer ?
#
loop_
_entity_poly.entity_id
_entity_poly.type
_entity_poly.pdbx_seq_one_letter_code
_entity_poly.pdbx_strand_id
1 'polypeptide(L)'
;MSSHRTGGQRRSHLPLNSRVSSRVGSARDGAPGADGGQGRRGRFRHFECGGDRSDSRAGRIWTEERRTMARISRTILHSTEAARRAMATLALTVLLALAASEAHAGIAFVQSLGTNASQSSGTSIAVTLTAAVAAGDTVIVAFAMDPATGTVTCADTKGNTYTADADVTNGSGTSGVRTIVFSAPVTTALVSGNTITVTHPTATARALSVNEFSGLATTAAFDKKASATNTVANMTPSSGSTATISQPVELLIGAIGVEGKSSDTFTAGSGYTALSSTGSGQSGSDGTIYITIDPEYRIVSTAQGYTANGTLGTSRLWAAAIATYKAPTCGNGLVDAGEDCDVALGGACCDATCHFLPSSAVCRAAVAGGCDVAETCTGSSDACPA
;
A
#
# COMPACT_ATOMS: atom_id res chain seq x y z
N MET A 1 -27.47 58.42 23.61
CA MET A 1 -26.13 59.04 23.74
C MET A 1 -25.11 57.91 23.61
N SER A 2 -24.57 57.68 22.41
CA SER A 2 -23.15 57.90 22.01
C SER A 2 -22.14 57.04 22.79
N SER A 3 -21.17 56.31 22.22
CA SER A 3 -20.60 56.26 20.86
C SER A 3 -19.69 55.02 20.65
N HIS A 4 -19.58 54.55 19.39
CA HIS A 4 -18.40 54.06 18.60
C HIS A 4 -17.08 53.63 19.30
N ARG A 5 -16.19 52.73 18.81
CA ARG A 5 -15.86 52.06 17.52
C ARG A 5 -14.71 51.07 17.86
N THR A 6 -14.49 49.88 17.28
CA THR A 6 -13.79 49.57 16.01
C THR A 6 -13.33 48.09 16.05
N GLY A 7 -13.24 47.40 14.90
CA GLY A 7 -12.50 46.14 14.80
C GLY A 7 -12.99 45.18 13.71
N GLY A 8 -12.91 45.58 12.43
CA GLY A 8 -13.23 44.71 11.28
C GLY A 8 -12.08 44.68 10.26
N GLN A 9 -11.50 43.50 10.07
CA GLN A 9 -10.50 43.10 9.06
C GLN A 9 -10.75 41.60 8.81
N ARG A 10 -10.71 40.97 7.64
CA ARG A 10 -10.34 41.27 6.25
C ARG A 10 -11.16 40.31 5.36
N ARG A 11 -11.73 40.77 4.25
CA ARG A 11 -12.12 39.92 3.10
C ARG A 11 -11.44 40.47 1.87
N SER A 12 -10.45 39.74 1.35
CA SER A 12 -9.77 40.00 0.09
C SER A 12 -10.55 39.33 -1.04
N HIS A 13 -11.27 40.13 -1.82
CA HIS A 13 -11.79 39.75 -3.14
C HIS A 13 -10.95 40.46 -4.20
N LEU A 14 -10.34 39.67 -5.09
CA LEU A 14 -9.72 40.08 -6.35
C LEU A 14 -10.03 38.96 -7.40
N PRO A 15 -9.96 39.26 -8.72
CA PRO A 15 -11.15 39.17 -9.55
C PRO A 15 -11.06 38.16 -10.71
N LEU A 16 -12.24 37.89 -11.30
CA LEU A 16 -12.56 37.47 -12.67
C LEU A 16 -11.39 37.15 -13.62
N ASN A 17 -11.22 35.86 -13.94
CA ASN A 17 -10.49 35.39 -15.10
C ASN A 17 -11.30 35.67 -16.39
N SER A 18 -10.84 36.64 -17.18
CA SER A 18 -11.31 36.87 -18.55
C SER A 18 -10.58 35.94 -19.52
N ARG A 19 -11.34 35.24 -20.35
CA ARG A 19 -10.81 34.41 -21.45
C ARG A 19 -10.28 35.33 -22.56
N VAL A 20 -8.96 35.32 -22.78
CA VAL A 20 -8.33 35.89 -23.96
C VAL A 20 -8.28 34.81 -25.04
N SER A 21 -9.02 35.03 -26.13
CA SER A 21 -8.88 34.29 -27.38
C SER A 21 -7.91 35.06 -28.27
N SER A 22 -6.70 34.53 -28.48
CA SER A 22 -5.75 35.06 -29.45
C SER A 22 -5.74 34.17 -30.70
N ARG A 23 -6.31 34.72 -31.78
CA ARG A 23 -6.00 34.34 -33.16
C ARG A 23 -4.53 34.62 -33.43
N VAL A 24 -3.82 33.64 -33.99
CA VAL A 24 -2.67 33.90 -34.87
C VAL A 24 -2.87 33.07 -36.11
N GLY A 25 -3.09 33.76 -37.23
CA GLY A 25 -3.00 33.17 -38.55
C GLY A 25 -1.56 33.25 -39.07
N SER A 26 -1.18 32.25 -39.86
CA SER A 26 -0.27 32.48 -40.98
C SER A 26 -0.66 31.56 -42.11
N ALA A 27 -0.99 32.21 -43.23
CA ALA A 27 -1.28 31.63 -44.52
C ALA A 27 -0.01 31.02 -45.15
N ARG A 28 -0.20 30.01 -46.00
CA ARG A 28 0.52 29.88 -47.28
C ARG A 28 -0.20 28.87 -48.18
N ASP A 29 -0.84 29.45 -49.19
CA ASP A 29 -0.82 29.08 -50.60
C ASP A 29 -1.32 27.69 -51.01
N GLY A 30 -2.54 27.71 -51.57
CA GLY A 30 -3.17 26.62 -52.27
C GLY A 30 -2.56 26.38 -53.66
N ALA A 31 -2.45 25.10 -54.01
CA ALA A 31 -2.16 24.63 -55.36
C ALA A 31 -3.43 24.68 -56.23
N PRO A 32 -3.38 25.23 -57.45
CA PRO A 32 -4.52 25.19 -58.35
C PRO A 32 -4.52 23.95 -59.26
N GLY A 33 -5.73 23.40 -59.36
CA GLY A 33 -6.38 22.74 -60.50
C GLY A 33 -5.58 22.39 -61.75
N ALA A 34 -5.63 21.10 -62.08
CA ALA A 34 -5.45 20.60 -63.43
C ALA A 34 -6.72 20.85 -64.25
N ASP A 35 -6.60 21.46 -65.43
CA ASP A 35 -7.55 21.24 -66.53
C ASP A 35 -6.98 21.63 -67.90
N GLY A 36 -7.22 20.75 -68.87
CA GLY A 36 -7.57 21.01 -70.26
C GLY A 36 -6.64 21.83 -71.18
N GLY A 37 -6.14 21.19 -72.27
CA GLY A 37 -5.62 21.96 -73.40
C GLY A 37 -5.04 21.13 -74.54
N GLN A 38 -5.87 20.80 -75.52
CA GLN A 38 -5.54 20.06 -76.73
C GLN A 38 -4.54 20.79 -77.67
N GLY A 39 -3.66 20.01 -78.28
CA GLY A 39 -3.51 19.95 -79.74
C GLY A 39 -2.89 21.14 -80.48
N ARG A 40 -1.60 21.01 -80.83
CA ARG A 40 -1.07 21.51 -82.12
C ARG A 40 -0.12 20.48 -82.73
N ARG A 41 -0.54 19.87 -83.84
CA ARG A 41 0.30 19.03 -84.71
C ARG A 41 1.03 19.93 -85.71
N GLY A 42 2.35 20.03 -85.56
CA GLY A 42 3.27 20.61 -86.54
C GLY A 42 4.37 19.59 -86.84
N ARG A 43 4.38 19.07 -88.06
CA ARG A 43 5.18 17.95 -88.53
C ARG A 43 6.56 18.47 -88.98
N PHE A 44 7.64 18.15 -88.26
CA PHE A 44 9.01 18.23 -88.79
C PHE A 44 9.71 16.91 -88.58
N ARG A 45 10.20 16.37 -89.70
CA ARG A 45 10.86 15.07 -89.83
C ARG A 45 12.20 15.15 -89.08
N HIS A 46 12.43 14.21 -88.18
CA HIS A 46 13.78 13.92 -87.70
C HIS A 46 13.99 12.41 -87.71
N PHE A 47 14.97 12.02 -88.51
CA PHE A 47 15.68 10.75 -88.59
C PHE A 47 15.37 9.72 -87.48
N GLU A 48 14.83 8.57 -87.87
CA GLU A 48 14.92 7.36 -87.05
C GLU A 48 16.39 6.96 -86.93
N CYS A 49 16.98 7.19 -85.75
CA CYS A 49 18.02 6.33 -85.24
C CYS A 49 17.40 5.53 -84.10
N GLY A 50 17.13 4.24 -84.37
CA GLY A 50 16.84 3.27 -83.33
C GLY A 50 18.01 3.21 -82.36
N GLY A 51 17.75 3.54 -81.10
CA GLY A 51 18.73 3.48 -80.04
C GLY A 51 18.00 3.40 -78.71
N ASP A 52 17.88 2.18 -78.21
CA ASP A 52 17.40 1.85 -76.86
C ASP A 52 18.11 2.76 -75.83
N ARG A 53 17.36 3.68 -75.21
CA ARG A 53 17.90 4.58 -74.17
C ARG A 53 18.23 3.85 -72.86
N SER A 54 17.99 2.54 -72.77
CA SER A 54 18.40 1.70 -71.64
C SER A 54 19.92 1.50 -71.55
N ASP A 55 20.69 1.81 -72.60
CA ASP A 55 22.13 1.50 -72.65
C ASP A 55 23.07 2.72 -72.53
N SER A 56 22.51 3.92 -72.37
CA SER A 56 23.29 5.13 -72.12
C SER A 56 23.81 5.16 -70.68
N ARG A 57 25.10 5.52 -70.50
CA ARG A 57 25.79 5.56 -69.19
C ARG A 57 25.02 6.38 -68.13
N ALA A 58 24.27 7.40 -68.55
CA ALA A 58 23.39 8.20 -67.69
C ALA A 58 22.11 7.46 -67.26
N GLY A 59 21.49 6.64 -68.10
CA GLY A 59 20.28 5.88 -67.78
C GLY A 59 20.51 4.82 -66.70
N ARG A 60 21.68 4.15 -66.73
CA ARG A 60 22.09 3.18 -65.70
C ARG A 60 22.26 3.83 -64.32
N ILE A 61 22.88 5.02 -64.27
CA ILE A 61 23.11 5.79 -63.03
C ILE A 61 21.77 6.19 -62.38
N TRP A 62 20.81 6.67 -63.17
CA TRP A 62 19.48 7.05 -62.66
C TRP A 62 18.65 5.88 -62.11
N THR A 63 18.81 4.67 -62.65
CA THR A 63 18.15 3.46 -62.12
C THR A 63 18.84 2.88 -60.88
N GLU A 64 20.16 3.02 -60.75
CA GLU A 64 20.91 2.62 -59.55
C GLU A 64 20.68 3.55 -58.36
N GLU A 65 20.60 4.87 -58.57
CA GLU A 65 20.29 5.83 -57.50
C GLU A 65 18.89 5.60 -56.90
N ARG A 66 17.86 5.37 -57.73
CA ARG A 66 16.50 5.09 -57.23
C ARG A 66 16.42 3.76 -56.47
N ARG A 67 17.16 2.73 -56.90
CA ARG A 67 17.23 1.44 -56.19
C ARG A 67 18.00 1.57 -54.88
N THR A 68 19.05 2.39 -54.85
CA THR A 68 19.83 2.67 -53.64
C THR A 68 19.02 3.48 -52.62
N MET A 69 18.31 4.52 -53.05
CA MET A 69 17.42 5.30 -52.18
C MET A 69 16.24 4.49 -51.63
N ALA A 70 15.65 3.60 -52.44
CA ALA A 70 14.59 2.69 -51.97
C ALA A 70 15.10 1.64 -50.97
N ARG A 71 16.35 1.17 -51.11
CA ARG A 71 17.01 0.30 -50.13
C ARG A 71 17.32 1.05 -48.84
N ILE A 72 17.92 2.25 -48.92
CA ILE A 72 18.21 3.11 -47.76
C ILE A 72 16.93 3.45 -46.98
N SER A 73 15.85 3.82 -47.67
CA SER A 73 14.57 4.17 -47.04
C SER A 73 13.91 2.97 -46.34
N ARG A 74 13.99 1.75 -46.92
CA ARG A 74 13.53 0.53 -46.24
C ARG A 74 14.40 0.18 -45.04
N THR A 75 15.73 0.33 -45.10
CA THR A 75 16.62 0.03 -43.97
C THR A 75 16.40 1.00 -42.80
N ILE A 76 16.13 2.29 -43.09
CA ILE A 76 15.81 3.30 -42.08
C ILE A 76 14.42 3.04 -41.44
N LEU A 77 13.41 2.65 -42.22
CA LEU A 77 12.11 2.29 -41.63
C LEU A 77 12.19 1.07 -40.71
N HIS A 78 12.89 0.00 -41.11
CA HIS A 78 13.05 -1.19 -40.27
C HIS A 78 13.88 -0.92 -39.01
N SER A 79 14.88 -0.03 -39.06
CA SER A 79 15.66 0.34 -37.86
C SER A 79 14.82 1.14 -36.86
N THR A 80 13.88 1.98 -37.34
CA THR A 80 13.00 2.75 -36.46
C THR A 80 11.89 1.92 -35.82
N GLU A 81 11.32 0.91 -36.51
CA GLU A 81 10.39 -0.05 -35.89
C GLU A 81 11.08 -0.98 -34.90
N ALA A 82 12.26 -1.49 -35.23
CA ALA A 82 13.06 -2.31 -34.31
C ALA A 82 13.45 -1.52 -33.05
N ALA A 83 13.86 -0.26 -33.19
CA ALA A 83 14.17 0.64 -32.07
C ALA A 83 12.93 0.96 -31.22
N ARG A 84 11.76 1.19 -31.83
CA ARG A 84 10.49 1.41 -31.10
C ARG A 84 10.02 0.17 -30.35
N ARG A 85 10.14 -1.02 -30.95
CA ARG A 85 9.82 -2.30 -30.28
C ARG A 85 10.79 -2.57 -29.14
N ALA A 86 12.10 -2.35 -29.35
CA ALA A 86 13.11 -2.49 -28.32
C ALA A 86 12.88 -1.53 -27.14
N MET A 87 12.52 -0.26 -27.42
CA MET A 87 12.16 0.70 -26.37
C MET A 87 10.85 0.35 -25.66
N ALA A 88 9.85 -0.16 -26.36
CA ALA A 88 8.59 -0.59 -25.74
C ALA A 88 8.78 -1.82 -24.85
N THR A 89 9.59 -2.80 -25.29
CA THR A 89 9.96 -3.96 -24.45
C THR A 89 10.82 -3.55 -23.28
N LEU A 90 11.79 -2.64 -23.46
CA LEU A 90 12.63 -2.14 -22.37
C LEU A 90 11.80 -1.34 -21.36
N ALA A 91 10.88 -0.50 -21.82
CA ALA A 91 9.95 0.23 -20.96
C ALA A 91 9.02 -0.73 -20.21
N LEU A 92 8.49 -1.77 -20.85
CA LEU A 92 7.65 -2.77 -20.19
C LEU A 92 8.44 -3.61 -19.18
N THR A 93 9.68 -4.00 -19.48
CA THR A 93 10.56 -4.70 -18.51
C THR A 93 11.00 -3.80 -17.37
N VAL A 94 11.24 -2.51 -17.61
CA VAL A 94 11.54 -1.52 -16.55
C VAL A 94 10.29 -1.25 -15.71
N LEU A 95 9.10 -1.20 -16.29
CA LEU A 95 7.83 -1.10 -15.54
C LEU A 95 7.54 -2.36 -14.72
N LEU A 96 7.84 -3.56 -15.23
CA LEU A 96 7.72 -4.81 -14.46
C LEU A 96 8.83 -4.95 -13.40
N ALA A 97 10.03 -4.43 -13.64
CA ALA A 97 11.13 -4.44 -12.67
C ALA A 97 10.96 -3.37 -11.58
N LEU A 98 10.39 -2.20 -11.89
CA LEU A 98 10.01 -1.20 -10.88
C LEU A 98 8.86 -1.69 -10.01
N ALA A 99 7.95 -2.53 -10.55
CA ALA A 99 6.92 -3.19 -9.75
C ALA A 99 7.49 -4.29 -8.84
N ALA A 100 8.71 -4.79 -9.10
CA ALA A 100 9.39 -5.82 -8.30
C ALA A 100 10.41 -5.25 -7.30
N SER A 101 10.65 -3.92 -7.31
CA SER A 101 11.37 -3.26 -6.23
C SER A 101 10.38 -2.93 -5.12
N GLU A 102 9.83 -3.95 -4.47
CA GLU A 102 9.22 -3.80 -3.16
C GLU A 102 10.34 -3.48 -2.18
N ALA A 103 10.72 -2.20 -2.09
CA ALA A 103 11.39 -1.72 -0.90
C ALA A 103 10.44 -2.05 0.25
N HIS A 104 10.78 -3.07 1.05
CA HIS A 104 10.00 -3.46 2.20
C HIS A 104 9.95 -2.24 3.12
N ALA A 105 8.79 -1.57 3.13
CA ALA A 105 8.56 -0.46 4.03
C ALA A 105 8.45 -1.04 5.45
N GLY A 106 9.12 -0.41 6.41
CA GLY A 106 8.96 -0.75 7.82
C GLY A 106 7.50 -0.74 8.25
N ILE A 107 7.19 -1.41 9.36
CA ILE A 107 5.83 -1.58 9.88
C ILE A 107 5.08 -0.25 9.87
N ALA A 108 3.88 -0.22 9.30
CA ALA A 108 3.03 0.97 9.30
C ALA A 108 1.55 0.63 9.44
N PHE A 109 0.80 1.51 10.11
CA PHE A 109 -0.65 1.52 10.04
C PHE A 109 -1.08 2.11 8.69
N VAL A 110 -1.86 1.37 7.93
CA VAL A 110 -2.31 1.79 6.59
C VAL A 110 -3.65 2.51 6.71
N GLN A 111 -4.65 1.83 7.25
CA GLN A 111 -6.01 2.36 7.39
C GLN A 111 -6.89 1.56 8.36
N SER A 112 -7.97 2.20 8.80
CA SER A 112 -9.10 1.51 9.42
C SER A 112 -10.04 1.01 8.33
N LEU A 113 -10.32 -0.28 8.34
CA LEU A 113 -11.16 -0.95 7.34
C LEU A 113 -12.64 -0.90 7.69
N GLY A 114 -12.95 -0.63 8.95
CA GLY A 114 -14.29 -0.38 9.45
C GLY A 114 -14.55 -1.01 10.81
N THR A 115 -15.71 -0.67 11.36
CA THR A 115 -16.21 -1.21 12.62
C THR A 115 -17.66 -1.68 12.45
N ASN A 116 -18.09 -2.62 13.29
CA ASN A 116 -19.50 -3.00 13.40
C ASN A 116 -19.80 -3.39 14.85
N ALA A 117 -21.03 -3.14 15.31
CA ALA A 117 -21.47 -3.55 16.63
C ALA A 117 -22.96 -3.87 16.64
N SER A 118 -23.40 -4.72 17.58
CA SER A 118 -24.78 -5.17 17.64
C SER A 118 -25.20 -5.53 19.07
N GLN A 119 -26.39 -5.08 19.47
CA GLN A 119 -27.09 -5.45 20.71
C GLN A 119 -28.30 -6.32 20.38
N SER A 120 -28.09 -7.43 19.68
CA SER A 120 -29.16 -8.33 19.26
C SER A 120 -28.59 -9.74 19.19
N SER A 121 -29.34 -10.76 19.63
CA SER A 121 -28.82 -12.13 19.61
C SER A 121 -28.41 -12.59 18.20
N GLY A 122 -27.25 -13.25 18.09
CA GLY A 122 -26.73 -13.72 16.81
C GLY A 122 -25.45 -14.55 16.97
N THR A 123 -24.99 -15.13 15.85
CA THR A 123 -23.82 -16.03 15.78
C THR A 123 -22.73 -15.52 14.84
N SER A 124 -22.91 -14.32 14.27
CA SER A 124 -21.93 -13.68 13.40
C SER A 124 -22.03 -12.16 13.42
N ILE A 125 -20.93 -11.50 13.10
CA ILE A 125 -20.85 -10.07 12.81
C ILE A 125 -19.81 -9.83 11.72
N ALA A 126 -20.05 -8.86 10.83
CA ALA A 126 -19.17 -8.63 9.68
C ALA A 126 -18.98 -7.14 9.39
N VAL A 127 -17.80 -6.77 8.89
CA VAL A 127 -17.55 -5.47 8.28
C VAL A 127 -17.56 -5.64 6.76
N THR A 128 -18.24 -4.74 6.05
CA THR A 128 -18.12 -4.61 4.60
C THR A 128 -17.08 -3.55 4.28
N LEU A 129 -16.05 -3.93 3.53
CA LEU A 129 -14.92 -3.07 3.22
C LEU A 129 -15.33 -1.95 2.26
N THR A 130 -14.88 -0.74 2.55
CA THR A 130 -15.03 0.42 1.65
C THR A 130 -13.75 0.72 0.88
N ALA A 131 -12.60 0.27 1.40
CA ALA A 131 -11.28 0.39 0.80
C ALA A 131 -10.69 -0.99 0.42
N ALA A 132 -9.67 -0.98 -0.42
CA ALA A 132 -8.92 -2.18 -0.79
C ALA A 132 -7.77 -2.44 0.19
N VAL A 133 -7.40 -3.71 0.36
CA VAL A 133 -6.23 -4.19 1.12
C VAL A 133 -5.31 -4.90 0.14
N ALA A 134 -4.05 -4.48 0.06
CA ALA A 134 -3.11 -5.08 -0.88
C ALA A 134 -2.70 -6.49 -0.42
N ALA A 135 -2.26 -7.32 -1.37
CA ALA A 135 -1.57 -8.55 -1.01
C ALA A 135 -0.20 -8.19 -0.40
N GLY A 136 0.20 -8.90 0.67
CA GLY A 136 1.39 -8.58 1.46
C GLY A 136 1.07 -7.81 2.75
N ASP A 137 -0.03 -7.06 2.78
CA ASP A 137 -0.49 -6.40 4.01
C ASP A 137 -1.15 -7.41 4.97
N THR A 138 -1.32 -7.01 6.23
CA THR A 138 -1.93 -7.81 7.27
C THR A 138 -3.18 -7.13 7.80
N VAL A 139 -4.28 -7.88 7.83
CA VAL A 139 -5.52 -7.47 8.49
C VAL A 139 -5.46 -7.90 9.96
N ILE A 140 -5.71 -6.95 10.86
CA ILE A 140 -5.88 -7.19 12.29
C ILE A 140 -7.34 -6.95 12.66
N VAL A 141 -7.94 -7.91 13.36
CA VAL A 141 -9.32 -7.86 13.81
C VAL A 141 -9.35 -7.92 15.33
N ALA A 142 -9.83 -6.85 15.97
CA ALA A 142 -10.16 -6.85 17.39
C ALA A 142 -11.66 -7.05 17.56
N PHE A 143 -12.04 -8.05 18.35
CA PHE A 143 -13.43 -8.44 18.53
C PHE A 143 -13.74 -8.61 20.01
N ALA A 144 -14.87 -8.05 20.46
CA ALA A 144 -15.42 -8.29 21.78
C ALA A 144 -16.87 -8.78 21.68
N MET A 145 -17.25 -9.68 22.58
CA MET A 145 -18.61 -10.20 22.69
C MET A 145 -18.98 -10.48 24.14
N ASP A 146 -20.28 -10.63 24.40
CA ASP A 146 -20.76 -11.29 25.60
C ASP A 146 -20.01 -12.63 25.81
N PRO A 147 -19.60 -12.94 27.05
CA PRO A 147 -18.78 -14.11 27.33
C PRO A 147 -19.56 -15.41 27.14
N ALA A 148 -19.38 -16.02 25.96
CA ALA A 148 -19.92 -17.32 25.60
C ALA A 148 -18.80 -18.33 25.33
N THR A 149 -18.99 -19.58 25.77
CA THR A 149 -18.05 -20.68 25.52
C THR A 149 -18.22 -21.23 24.11
N GLY A 150 -17.10 -21.62 23.49
CA GLY A 150 -17.08 -22.19 22.13
C GLY A 150 -16.12 -21.45 21.19
N THR A 151 -15.99 -21.98 19.98
CA THR A 151 -15.02 -21.50 18.99
C THR A 151 -15.48 -20.20 18.36
N VAL A 152 -14.56 -19.24 18.27
CA VAL A 152 -14.71 -18.00 17.48
C VAL A 152 -13.75 -18.08 16.30
N THR A 153 -14.24 -17.84 15.09
CA THR A 153 -13.44 -17.89 13.85
C THR A 153 -13.64 -16.61 13.05
N CYS A 154 -12.65 -16.23 12.26
CA CYS A 154 -12.75 -15.11 11.31
C CYS A 154 -12.47 -15.61 9.89
N ALA A 155 -13.15 -15.04 8.91
CA ALA A 155 -12.94 -15.33 7.49
C ALA A 155 -13.30 -14.11 6.65
N ASP A 156 -12.70 -13.99 5.47
CA ASP A 156 -13.12 -13.03 4.46
C ASP A 156 -13.66 -13.69 3.19
N THR A 157 -14.23 -12.89 2.30
CA THR A 157 -14.82 -13.37 1.03
C THR A 157 -13.80 -13.83 -0.01
N LYS A 158 -12.49 -13.62 0.23
CA LYS A 158 -11.40 -14.05 -0.65
C LYS A 158 -10.69 -15.30 -0.15
N GLY A 159 -11.00 -15.75 1.07
CA GLY A 159 -10.47 -16.98 1.63
C GLY A 159 -9.06 -16.81 2.22
N ASN A 160 -8.66 -15.60 2.62
CA ASN A 160 -7.44 -15.45 3.40
C ASN A 160 -7.60 -16.15 4.77
N THR A 161 -6.50 -16.66 5.31
CA THR A 161 -6.49 -17.42 6.55
C THR A 161 -6.34 -16.49 7.74
N TYR A 162 -7.32 -16.49 8.65
CA TYR A 162 -7.26 -15.75 9.91
C TYR A 162 -6.89 -16.69 11.06
N THR A 163 -6.00 -16.23 11.93
CA THR A 163 -5.60 -16.95 13.15
C THR A 163 -6.10 -16.21 14.38
N ALA A 164 -6.64 -16.92 15.37
CA ALA A 164 -6.98 -16.33 16.67
C ALA A 164 -5.71 -16.27 17.53
N ASP A 165 -5.10 -15.08 17.60
CA ASP A 165 -3.80 -14.89 18.23
C ASP A 165 -3.94 -14.75 19.76
N ALA A 166 -4.96 -14.02 20.21
CA ALA A 166 -5.31 -13.91 21.63
C ALA A 166 -6.82 -14.07 21.82
N ASP A 167 -7.22 -14.73 22.91
CA ASP A 167 -8.61 -14.97 23.27
C ASP A 167 -8.70 -15.06 24.80
N VAL A 168 -9.39 -14.10 25.40
CA VAL A 168 -9.51 -13.96 26.85
C VAL A 168 -10.96 -13.71 27.22
N THR A 169 -11.46 -14.44 28.20
CA THR A 169 -12.84 -14.33 28.68
C THR A 169 -12.86 -13.85 30.12
N ASN A 170 -13.63 -12.81 30.39
CA ASN A 170 -14.04 -12.41 31.74
C ASN A 170 -15.54 -12.62 31.89
N GLY A 171 -15.95 -13.39 32.90
CA GLY A 171 -17.36 -13.64 33.18
C GLY A 171 -18.01 -14.72 32.32
N SER A 172 -19.35 -14.71 32.26
CA SER A 172 -20.17 -15.72 31.57
C SER A 172 -21.57 -15.20 31.25
N GLY A 173 -22.17 -15.67 30.16
CA GLY A 173 -23.51 -15.27 29.77
C GLY A 173 -23.51 -13.82 29.31
N THR A 174 -24.32 -12.97 29.94
CA THR A 174 -24.41 -11.53 29.66
C THR A 174 -23.65 -10.67 30.67
N SER A 175 -22.84 -11.29 31.54
CA SER A 175 -22.00 -10.55 32.49
C SER A 175 -20.54 -10.78 32.20
N GLY A 176 -19.82 -9.69 31.94
CA GLY A 176 -18.43 -9.63 31.55
C GLY A 176 -18.26 -9.48 30.03
N VAL A 177 -17.10 -9.87 29.52
CA VAL A 177 -16.70 -9.67 28.13
C VAL A 177 -15.67 -10.72 27.73
N ARG A 178 -15.75 -11.20 26.48
CA ARG A 178 -14.72 -11.99 25.84
C ARG A 178 -14.08 -11.19 24.72
N THR A 179 -12.76 -11.11 24.71
CA THR A 179 -11.96 -10.32 23.77
C THR A 179 -11.05 -11.23 22.98
N ILE A 180 -11.08 -11.09 21.65
CA ILE A 180 -10.28 -11.88 20.71
C ILE A 180 -9.54 -10.94 19.75
N VAL A 181 -8.29 -11.27 19.46
CA VAL A 181 -7.48 -10.66 18.40
C VAL A 181 -7.24 -11.70 17.32
N PHE A 182 -7.57 -11.36 16.08
CA PHE A 182 -7.18 -12.14 14.91
C PHE A 182 -6.18 -11.39 14.04
N SER A 183 -5.31 -12.13 13.36
CA SER A 183 -4.50 -11.63 12.25
C SER A 183 -4.68 -12.48 10.99
N ALA A 184 -4.53 -11.85 9.83
CA ALA A 184 -4.47 -12.51 8.53
C ALA A 184 -3.48 -11.80 7.60
N PRO A 185 -2.34 -12.43 7.26
CA PRO A 185 -1.56 -12.02 6.11
C PRO A 185 -2.40 -12.16 4.84
N VAL A 186 -2.60 -11.05 4.13
CA VAL A 186 -3.43 -11.01 2.93
C VAL A 186 -2.61 -11.56 1.77
N THR A 187 -2.98 -12.75 1.31
CA THR A 187 -2.36 -13.39 0.13
C THR A 187 -3.20 -13.14 -1.12
N THR A 188 -4.51 -12.98 -0.95
CA THR A 188 -5.44 -12.59 -2.00
C THR A 188 -6.04 -11.23 -1.65
N ALA A 189 -5.67 -10.21 -2.43
CA ALA A 189 -6.08 -8.82 -2.21
C ALA A 189 -7.59 -8.67 -2.03
N LEU A 190 -7.96 -7.84 -1.06
CA LEU A 190 -9.35 -7.50 -0.76
C LEU A 190 -9.70 -6.20 -1.46
N VAL A 191 -10.94 -6.09 -1.93
CA VAL A 191 -11.45 -4.88 -2.59
C VAL A 191 -12.73 -4.39 -1.91
N SER A 192 -13.11 -3.16 -2.21
CA SER A 192 -14.38 -2.58 -1.78
C SER A 192 -15.56 -3.53 -2.06
N GLY A 193 -16.44 -3.71 -1.08
CA GLY A 193 -17.55 -4.66 -1.10
C GLY A 193 -17.21 -6.07 -0.63
N ASN A 194 -15.95 -6.43 -0.42
CA ASN A 194 -15.60 -7.67 0.29
C ASN A 194 -15.96 -7.55 1.78
N THR A 195 -16.13 -8.68 2.44
CA THR A 195 -16.53 -8.69 3.86
C THR A 195 -15.57 -9.52 4.69
N ILE A 196 -15.28 -9.05 5.90
CA ILE A 196 -14.59 -9.81 6.94
C ILE A 196 -15.63 -10.15 8.00
N THR A 197 -15.80 -11.44 8.28
CA THR A 197 -16.86 -11.99 9.12
C THR A 197 -16.27 -12.76 10.27
N VAL A 198 -16.66 -12.39 11.49
CA VAL A 198 -16.42 -13.19 12.69
C VAL A 198 -17.65 -14.05 12.96
N THR A 199 -17.44 -15.36 13.09
CA THR A 199 -18.44 -16.35 13.49
C THR A 199 -18.15 -16.82 14.91
N HIS A 200 -19.17 -16.89 15.75
CA HIS A 200 -19.01 -17.14 17.19
C HIS A 200 -20.24 -17.85 17.78
N PRO A 201 -20.14 -18.41 18.99
CA PRO A 201 -21.31 -18.92 19.72
C PRO A 201 -22.33 -17.80 19.95
N THR A 202 -23.59 -18.14 20.18
CA THR A 202 -24.64 -17.13 20.37
C THR A 202 -24.28 -16.14 21.48
N ALA A 203 -24.25 -14.86 21.13
CA ALA A 203 -24.06 -13.72 22.04
C ALA A 203 -25.09 -12.64 21.70
N THR A 204 -25.32 -11.67 22.58
CA THR A 204 -26.23 -10.54 22.30
C THR A 204 -25.46 -9.27 21.96
N ALA A 205 -24.55 -8.87 22.84
CA ALA A 205 -23.68 -7.72 22.68
C ALA A 205 -22.38 -8.12 21.99
N ARG A 206 -22.04 -7.42 20.91
CA ARG A 206 -20.86 -7.69 20.08
C ARG A 206 -20.31 -6.41 19.49
N ALA A 207 -19.00 -6.31 19.39
CA ALA A 207 -18.28 -5.16 18.85
C ALA A 207 -17.04 -5.64 18.09
N LEU A 208 -16.84 -5.11 16.88
CA LEU A 208 -15.83 -5.55 15.91
C LEU A 208 -15.11 -4.32 15.35
N SER A 209 -13.78 -4.35 15.36
CA SER A 209 -12.90 -3.36 14.74
C SER A 209 -11.87 -4.03 13.86
N VAL A 210 -11.71 -3.54 12.62
CA VAL A 210 -10.85 -4.13 11.60
C VAL A 210 -9.88 -3.07 11.09
N ASN A 211 -8.59 -3.38 11.10
CA ASN A 211 -7.51 -2.45 10.77
C ASN A 211 -6.47 -3.13 9.87
N GLU A 212 -5.81 -2.34 9.03
CA GLU A 212 -4.80 -2.80 8.08
C GLU A 212 -3.42 -2.27 8.46
N PHE A 213 -2.43 -3.15 8.41
CA PHE A 213 -1.02 -2.86 8.64
C PHE A 213 -0.17 -3.42 7.52
N SER A 214 0.87 -2.69 7.13
CA SER A 214 1.89 -3.15 6.19
C SER A 214 3.20 -3.44 6.92
N GLY A 215 4.13 -4.10 6.23
CA GLY A 215 5.50 -4.31 6.73
C GLY A 215 5.65 -5.40 7.81
N LEU A 216 4.64 -6.26 8.00
CA LEU A 216 4.74 -7.44 8.86
C LEU A 216 5.25 -8.65 8.08
N ALA A 217 5.89 -9.60 8.78
CA ALA A 217 6.30 -10.85 8.16
C ALA A 217 5.10 -11.61 7.60
N THR A 218 5.16 -12.07 6.35
CA THR A 218 4.05 -12.81 5.70
C THR A 218 3.93 -14.25 6.17
N THR A 219 4.97 -14.79 6.80
CA THR A 219 5.01 -16.10 7.45
C THR A 219 5.41 -15.98 8.90
N ALA A 220 4.66 -16.64 9.78
CA ALA A 220 4.90 -16.67 11.23
C ALA A 220 5.06 -15.27 11.85
N ALA A 221 4.22 -14.31 11.45
CA ALA A 221 4.23 -12.94 11.96
C ALA A 221 4.02 -12.86 13.46
N PHE A 222 3.00 -13.58 13.97
CA PHE A 222 2.69 -13.62 15.39
C PHE A 222 3.90 -14.08 16.22
N ASP A 223 4.15 -13.38 17.34
CA ASP A 223 5.21 -13.73 18.27
C ASP A 223 4.70 -13.99 19.70
N LYS A 224 4.47 -12.94 20.50
CA LYS A 224 4.05 -13.07 21.89
C LYS A 224 2.64 -12.58 22.11
N LYS A 225 2.06 -13.04 23.22
CA LYS A 225 0.82 -12.49 23.77
C LYS A 225 0.84 -12.44 25.28
N ALA A 226 0.00 -11.59 25.81
CA ALA A 226 -0.43 -11.61 27.19
C ALA A 226 -1.91 -11.22 27.26
N SER A 227 -2.57 -11.61 28.34
CA SER A 227 -3.95 -11.22 28.57
C SER A 227 -4.23 -11.21 30.06
N ALA A 228 -5.11 -10.31 30.48
CA ALA A 228 -5.61 -10.28 31.84
C ALA A 228 -7.06 -9.78 31.88
N THR A 229 -7.68 -9.99 33.03
CA THR A 229 -9.05 -9.57 33.34
C THR A 229 -9.07 -8.97 34.74
N ASN A 230 -10.13 -8.22 35.07
CA ASN A 230 -10.43 -7.87 36.45
C ASN A 230 -11.57 -8.71 37.03
N THR A 231 -11.51 -8.96 38.34
CA THR A 231 -12.62 -9.60 39.08
C THR A 231 -13.58 -8.56 39.67
N VAL A 232 -13.10 -7.33 39.87
CA VAL A 232 -13.89 -6.20 40.37
C VAL A 232 -13.74 -5.04 39.40
N ALA A 233 -14.87 -4.45 39.03
CA ALA A 233 -14.93 -3.33 38.11
C ALA A 233 -13.96 -2.21 38.52
N ASN A 234 -13.18 -1.71 37.57
CA ASN A 234 -12.25 -0.60 37.77
C ASN A 234 -12.04 0.16 36.46
N MET A 235 -11.18 1.18 36.49
CA MET A 235 -10.92 2.08 35.35
C MET A 235 -9.57 1.84 34.67
N THR A 236 -8.86 0.77 35.02
CA THR A 236 -7.44 0.55 34.66
C THR A 236 -7.24 -0.80 33.96
N PRO A 237 -7.78 -0.98 32.74
CA PRO A 237 -7.55 -2.19 31.95
C PRO A 237 -6.07 -2.34 31.63
N SER A 238 -5.58 -3.59 31.69
CA SER A 238 -4.22 -3.98 31.33
C SER A 238 -4.21 -5.40 30.84
N SER A 239 -3.47 -5.68 29.77
CA SER A 239 -3.23 -7.05 29.27
C SER A 239 -2.26 -7.84 30.16
N GLY A 240 -1.57 -7.17 31.10
CA GLY A 240 -0.33 -7.66 31.67
C GLY A 240 0.83 -7.62 30.64
N SER A 241 2.04 -7.92 31.11
CA SER A 241 3.24 -7.92 30.29
C SER A 241 3.36 -9.20 29.47
N THR A 242 3.70 -9.08 28.19
CA THR A 242 4.24 -10.19 27.40
C THR A 242 5.56 -10.68 27.99
N ALA A 243 5.97 -11.89 27.58
CA ALA A 243 7.38 -12.25 27.59
C ALA A 243 8.18 -11.29 26.69
N THR A 244 9.51 -11.29 26.84
CA THR A 244 10.39 -10.55 25.91
C THR A 244 10.10 -10.97 24.47
N ILE A 245 9.78 -9.98 23.63
CA ILE A 245 9.54 -10.17 22.21
C ILE A 245 10.81 -10.63 21.49
N SER A 246 10.64 -11.33 20.37
CA SER A 246 11.73 -12.05 19.70
C SER A 246 12.54 -11.15 18.78
N GLN A 247 11.94 -10.08 18.25
CA GLN A 247 12.63 -9.06 17.47
C GLN A 247 12.56 -7.70 18.16
N PRO A 248 13.54 -6.81 17.95
CA PRO A 248 13.44 -5.44 18.45
C PRO A 248 12.29 -4.69 17.76
N VAL A 249 12.10 -4.90 16.46
CA VAL A 249 11.06 -4.25 15.66
C VAL A 249 9.83 -5.14 15.56
N GLU A 250 8.79 -4.79 16.31
CA GLU A 250 7.51 -5.47 16.27
C GLU A 250 6.34 -4.48 16.33
N LEU A 251 5.20 -4.91 15.78
CA LEU A 251 3.90 -4.30 16.01
C LEU A 251 3.29 -4.89 17.27
N LEU A 252 2.83 -4.02 18.16
CA LEU A 252 2.03 -4.37 19.33
C LEU A 252 0.57 -4.00 19.04
N ILE A 253 -0.33 -4.97 19.17
CA ILE A 253 -1.79 -4.75 19.12
C ILE A 253 -2.37 -5.00 20.50
N GLY A 254 -2.90 -3.95 21.11
CA GLY A 254 -3.74 -4.03 22.29
C GLY A 254 -5.22 -4.12 21.90
N ALA A 255 -5.96 -5.04 22.51
CA ALA A 255 -7.41 -5.12 22.38
C ALA A 255 -8.02 -5.11 23.77
N ILE A 256 -8.75 -4.03 24.08
CA ILE A 256 -9.43 -3.85 25.37
C ILE A 256 -10.92 -4.02 25.12
N GLY A 257 -11.45 -5.18 25.49
CA GLY A 257 -12.90 -5.40 25.53
C GLY A 257 -13.46 -4.98 26.88
N VAL A 258 -14.58 -4.29 26.88
CA VAL A 258 -15.21 -3.74 28.09
C VAL A 258 -16.69 -4.06 28.10
N GLU A 259 -17.21 -4.48 29.25
CA GLU A 259 -18.65 -4.61 29.53
C GLU A 259 -19.23 -3.20 29.79
N GLY A 260 -19.28 -2.39 28.73
CA GLY A 260 -19.58 -0.96 28.81
C GLY A 260 -20.36 -0.45 27.62
N LYS A 261 -20.85 0.78 27.76
CA LYS A 261 -21.68 1.43 26.74
C LYS A 261 -20.83 2.13 25.70
N SER A 262 -21.37 2.37 24.50
CA SER A 262 -20.63 3.04 23.43
C SER A 262 -20.30 4.52 23.71
N SER A 263 -20.89 5.16 24.73
CA SER A 263 -20.51 6.49 25.20
C SER A 263 -19.51 6.47 26.35
N ASP A 264 -19.17 5.30 26.90
CA ASP A 264 -18.07 5.20 27.86
C ASP A 264 -16.79 5.56 27.10
N THR A 265 -15.94 6.38 27.72
CA THR A 265 -14.71 6.83 27.06
C THR A 265 -13.56 5.90 27.36
N PHE A 266 -12.72 5.65 26.36
CA PHE A 266 -11.43 4.99 26.53
C PHE A 266 -10.30 5.92 26.09
N THR A 267 -9.25 5.97 26.89
CA THR A 267 -7.99 6.64 26.56
C THR A 267 -6.91 5.59 26.41
N ALA A 268 -6.28 5.53 25.23
CA ALA A 268 -5.18 4.62 24.94
C ALA A 268 -4.01 4.80 25.90
N GLY A 269 -3.25 3.72 26.09
CA GLY A 269 -2.07 3.68 26.94
C GLY A 269 -0.98 4.64 26.48
N SER A 270 -0.08 5.01 27.40
CA SER A 270 1.05 5.86 27.06
C SER A 270 1.93 5.20 25.98
N GLY A 271 2.17 5.93 24.89
CA GLY A 271 2.94 5.43 23.74
C GLY A 271 2.14 4.58 22.76
N TYR A 272 0.85 4.33 23.02
CA TYR A 272 -0.06 3.69 22.07
C TYR A 272 -0.90 4.72 21.32
N THR A 273 -1.27 4.36 20.10
CA THR A 273 -2.22 5.09 19.26
C THR A 273 -3.55 4.33 19.25
N ALA A 274 -4.65 5.02 19.57
CA ALA A 274 -5.98 4.42 19.52
C ALA A 274 -6.37 4.04 18.07
N LEU A 275 -6.91 2.84 17.91
CA LEU A 275 -7.59 2.41 16.68
C LEU A 275 -9.09 2.70 16.77
N SER A 276 -9.84 2.47 15.70
CA SER A 276 -11.28 2.74 15.69
C SER A 276 -12.01 1.86 16.71
N SER A 277 -12.54 2.47 17.77
CA SER A 277 -13.39 1.79 18.75
C SER A 277 -14.85 1.74 18.31
N THR A 278 -15.60 0.81 18.88
CA THR A 278 -17.05 0.71 18.67
C THR A 278 -17.73 -0.02 19.83
N GLY A 279 -19.04 0.13 19.98
CA GLY A 279 -19.81 -0.50 21.04
C GLY A 279 -21.23 -0.88 20.64
N SER A 280 -21.78 -1.92 21.26
CA SER A 280 -23.06 -2.53 20.88
C SER A 280 -24.28 -1.63 21.13
N GLY A 281 -24.17 -0.64 22.02
CA GLY A 281 -25.22 0.36 22.24
C GLY A 281 -25.00 1.25 23.45
N GLN A 282 -25.99 2.13 23.69
CA GLN A 282 -25.95 3.17 24.73
C GLN A 282 -27.29 3.34 25.47
N SER A 283 -28.34 2.64 25.03
CA SER A 283 -29.70 2.90 25.50
C SER A 283 -29.93 2.45 26.95
N GLY A 284 -30.77 3.17 27.69
CA GLY A 284 -31.09 2.81 29.07
C GLY A 284 -29.98 3.16 30.08
N SER A 285 -30.25 2.92 31.36
CA SER A 285 -29.34 3.24 32.46
C SER A 285 -28.30 2.16 32.70
N ASP A 286 -28.66 0.89 32.47
CA ASP A 286 -27.78 -0.24 32.68
C ASP A 286 -26.70 -0.29 31.59
N GLY A 287 -25.44 -0.15 32.01
CA GLY A 287 -24.31 -0.21 31.10
C GLY A 287 -23.64 -1.57 31.02
N THR A 288 -24.04 -2.54 31.85
CA THR A 288 -23.38 -3.85 31.93
C THR A 288 -23.92 -4.84 30.90
N ILE A 289 -24.92 -4.45 30.11
CA ILE A 289 -25.46 -5.29 29.03
C ILE A 289 -24.81 -5.00 27.68
N TYR A 290 -23.92 -4.01 27.61
CA TYR A 290 -23.28 -3.56 26.39
C TYR A 290 -21.81 -3.96 26.37
N ILE A 291 -21.25 -4.03 25.17
CA ILE A 291 -19.86 -4.38 24.95
C ILE A 291 -19.22 -3.32 24.07
N THR A 292 -18.04 -2.84 24.46
CA THR A 292 -17.15 -2.08 23.59
C THR A 292 -15.90 -2.89 23.25
N ILE A 293 -15.32 -2.58 22.10
CA ILE A 293 -13.94 -2.95 21.76
C ILE A 293 -13.16 -1.66 21.52
N ASP A 294 -12.07 -1.51 22.25
CA ASP A 294 -11.20 -0.35 22.23
C ASP A 294 -9.76 -0.80 21.89
N PRO A 295 -9.45 -1.01 20.60
CA PRO A 295 -8.12 -1.44 20.21
C PRO A 295 -7.13 -0.27 20.16
N GLU A 296 -5.86 -0.59 20.35
CA GLU A 296 -4.74 0.34 20.26
C GLU A 296 -3.52 -0.35 19.65
N TYR A 297 -2.59 0.42 19.08
CA TYR A 297 -1.35 -0.12 18.55
C TYR A 297 -0.13 0.71 18.91
N ARG A 298 1.03 0.06 18.87
CA ARG A 298 2.34 0.69 19.00
C ARG A 298 3.37 -0.08 18.18
N ILE A 299 4.23 0.63 17.47
CA ILE A 299 5.40 0.03 16.83
C ILE A 299 6.60 0.28 17.76
N VAL A 300 7.40 -0.76 17.99
CA VAL A 300 8.56 -0.71 18.88
C VAL A 300 9.84 -1.06 18.14
N SER A 301 10.98 -0.78 18.76
CA SER A 301 12.33 -1.05 18.23
C SER A 301 13.27 -1.53 19.34
N THR A 302 12.75 -2.23 20.34
CA THR A 302 13.51 -2.73 21.49
C THR A 302 12.91 -4.04 22.00
N ALA A 303 13.74 -5.08 22.09
CA ALA A 303 13.28 -6.39 22.58
C ALA A 303 13.10 -6.37 24.11
N GLN A 304 11.85 -6.32 24.58
CA GLN A 304 11.47 -6.41 26.00
C GLN A 304 10.02 -6.90 26.14
N GLY A 305 9.54 -7.04 27.37
CA GLY A 305 8.12 -7.28 27.64
C GLY A 305 7.30 -6.00 27.47
N TYR A 306 6.11 -6.12 26.87
CA TYR A 306 5.21 -5.00 26.64
C TYR A 306 3.82 -5.26 27.23
N THR A 307 3.16 -4.19 27.64
CA THR A 307 1.78 -4.20 28.16
C THR A 307 0.94 -3.27 27.30
N ALA A 308 -0.27 -3.71 26.94
CA ALA A 308 -1.32 -2.85 26.42
C ALA A 308 -2.24 -2.49 27.58
N ASN A 309 -2.54 -1.21 27.74
CA ASN A 309 -3.30 -0.71 28.88
C ASN A 309 -4.01 0.58 28.50
N GLY A 310 -4.97 1.01 29.29
CA GLY A 310 -5.64 2.28 29.03
C GLY A 310 -6.33 2.82 30.27
N THR A 311 -7.11 3.88 30.07
CA THR A 311 -7.94 4.47 31.12
C THR A 311 -9.38 4.49 30.64
N LEU A 312 -10.28 3.87 31.41
CA LEU A 312 -11.72 3.93 31.18
C LEU A 312 -12.30 5.16 31.87
N GLY A 313 -13.30 5.79 31.26
CA GLY A 313 -14.05 6.90 31.87
C GLY A 313 -15.04 6.43 32.93
N THR A 314 -15.37 5.14 32.98
CA THR A 314 -16.28 4.52 33.94
C THR A 314 -15.70 3.20 34.44
N SER A 315 -15.98 2.85 35.69
CA SER A 315 -15.57 1.58 36.28
C SER A 315 -16.34 0.42 35.66
N ARG A 316 -15.64 -0.52 34.99
CA ARG A 316 -16.25 -1.64 34.24
C ARG A 316 -15.51 -2.96 34.45
N LEU A 317 -16.17 -4.07 34.13
CA LEU A 317 -15.49 -5.33 33.85
C LEU A 317 -14.83 -5.26 32.48
N TRP A 318 -13.63 -5.81 32.36
CA TRP A 318 -12.85 -5.80 31.13
C TRP A 318 -12.08 -7.10 30.95
N ALA A 319 -11.76 -7.39 29.69
CA ALA A 319 -10.83 -8.43 29.29
C ALA A 319 -9.88 -7.82 28.25
N ALA A 320 -8.61 -7.73 28.61
CA ALA A 320 -7.60 -7.08 27.79
C ALA A 320 -6.58 -8.10 27.29
N ALA A 321 -6.23 -8.00 26.01
CA ALA A 321 -5.22 -8.81 25.37
C ALA A 321 -4.21 -7.93 24.64
N ILE A 322 -2.97 -8.39 24.59
CA ILE A 322 -1.94 -7.89 23.70
C ILE A 322 -1.43 -9.03 22.83
N ALA A 323 -1.24 -8.78 21.54
CA ALA A 323 -0.56 -9.67 20.59
C ALA A 323 0.54 -8.90 19.88
N THR A 324 1.70 -9.52 19.68
CA THR A 324 2.85 -8.90 19.02
C THR A 324 3.15 -9.59 17.69
N TYR A 325 3.61 -8.81 16.71
CA TYR A 325 3.87 -9.27 15.35
C TYR A 325 5.21 -8.77 14.85
N LYS A 326 6.00 -9.71 14.34
CA LYS A 326 7.34 -9.49 13.78
C LYS A 326 7.29 -8.76 12.45
N ALA A 327 8.29 -7.91 12.25
CA ALA A 327 8.69 -7.49 10.93
C ALA A 327 9.34 -8.67 10.17
N PRO A 328 9.43 -8.62 8.84
CA PRO A 328 10.46 -9.37 8.14
C PRO A 328 11.82 -9.11 8.78
N THR A 329 12.71 -10.11 8.77
CA THR A 329 14.11 -9.83 9.16
C THR A 329 14.66 -8.79 8.18
N CYS A 330 14.51 -9.04 6.89
CA CYS A 330 15.10 -8.19 5.87
C CYS A 330 14.23 -6.98 5.52
N GLY A 331 14.83 -5.78 5.55
CA GLY A 331 14.16 -4.53 5.18
C GLY A 331 13.41 -3.89 6.34
N ASN A 332 13.75 -4.25 7.57
CA ASN A 332 13.17 -3.64 8.77
C ASN A 332 13.97 -2.43 9.26
N GLY A 333 15.08 -2.10 8.59
CA GLY A 333 15.93 -0.96 8.91
C GLY A 333 16.96 -1.23 10.00
N LEU A 334 17.15 -2.50 10.39
CA LEU A 334 18.19 -2.96 11.29
C LEU A 334 18.91 -4.15 10.65
N VAL A 335 20.22 -4.23 10.81
CA VAL A 335 20.97 -5.44 10.39
C VAL A 335 20.80 -6.48 11.50
N ASP A 336 19.89 -7.42 11.28
CA ASP A 336 19.56 -8.47 12.26
C ASP A 336 20.52 -9.67 12.17
N ALA A 337 20.42 -10.57 13.15
CA ALA A 337 21.20 -11.81 13.14
C ALA A 337 20.82 -12.69 11.94
N GLY A 338 21.79 -12.95 11.06
CA GLY A 338 21.58 -13.68 9.80
C GLY A 338 21.64 -12.78 8.56
N GLU A 339 21.75 -11.47 8.75
CA GLU A 339 21.86 -10.48 7.68
C GLU A 339 23.26 -9.87 7.64
N ASP A 340 23.70 -9.54 6.43
CA ASP A 340 24.95 -8.81 6.22
C ASP A 340 24.71 -7.29 6.11
N CYS A 341 23.52 -6.91 5.65
CA CYS A 341 23.06 -5.53 5.43
C CYS A 341 21.53 -5.47 5.52
N ASP A 342 20.94 -4.27 5.49
CA ASP A 342 19.48 -4.12 5.42
C ASP A 342 19.08 -3.17 4.28
N VAL A 343 18.13 -3.57 3.45
CA VAL A 343 17.72 -2.80 2.27
C VAL A 343 17.05 -1.47 2.59
N ALA A 344 16.43 -1.33 3.76
CA ALA A 344 15.81 -0.09 4.21
C ALA A 344 16.86 0.94 4.70
N LEU A 345 18.11 0.53 4.93
CA LEU A 345 19.23 1.45 5.18
C LEU A 345 19.78 2.11 3.90
N GLY A 346 19.39 1.59 2.71
CA GLY A 346 19.66 2.23 1.42
C GLY A 346 21.08 2.01 0.87
N GLY A 347 21.80 0.98 1.34
CA GLY A 347 23.10 0.59 0.79
C GLY A 347 22.98 0.06 -0.64
N ALA A 348 23.70 0.66 -1.60
CA ALA A 348 23.67 0.26 -3.01
C ALA A 348 24.23 -1.15 -3.28
N CYS A 349 24.94 -1.73 -2.30
CA CYS A 349 25.50 -3.08 -2.35
C CYS A 349 24.77 -4.10 -1.48
N CYS A 350 23.53 -3.81 -1.08
CA CYS A 350 22.66 -4.74 -0.37
C CYS A 350 21.62 -5.35 -1.32
N ASP A 351 21.47 -6.67 -1.33
CA ASP A 351 20.43 -7.34 -2.11
C ASP A 351 19.09 -7.43 -1.36
N ALA A 352 18.02 -7.78 -2.08
CA ALA A 352 16.65 -7.89 -1.54
C ALA A 352 16.48 -8.98 -0.46
N THR A 353 17.52 -9.79 -0.21
CA THR A 353 17.56 -10.82 0.83
C THR A 353 18.49 -10.43 1.98
N CYS A 354 18.94 -9.18 2.03
CA CYS A 354 19.76 -8.63 3.11
C CYS A 354 21.16 -9.26 3.20
N HIS A 355 21.68 -9.63 2.04
CA HIS A 355 23.06 -10.06 1.85
C HIS A 355 23.85 -9.08 1.00
N PHE A 356 25.18 -9.06 1.18
CA PHE A 356 26.04 -8.25 0.33
C PHE A 356 26.01 -8.76 -1.12
N LEU A 357 25.83 -7.84 -2.06
CA LEU A 357 26.00 -8.13 -3.48
C LEU A 357 27.45 -8.60 -3.75
N PRO A 358 27.66 -9.55 -4.69
CA PRO A 358 28.97 -10.08 -4.98
C PRO A 358 29.93 -8.99 -5.47
N SER A 359 31.23 -9.24 -5.36
CA SER A 359 32.25 -8.24 -5.72
C SER A 359 32.29 -7.84 -7.20
N SER A 360 31.55 -8.56 -8.05
CA SER A 360 31.36 -8.26 -9.47
C SER A 360 30.14 -7.38 -9.77
N ALA A 361 29.29 -7.10 -8.78
CA ALA A 361 28.08 -6.31 -8.97
C ALA A 361 28.42 -4.82 -9.11
N VAL A 362 27.99 -4.17 -10.18
CA VAL A 362 28.19 -2.74 -10.41
C VAL A 362 27.17 -1.94 -9.60
N CYS A 363 27.64 -1.10 -8.68
CA CYS A 363 26.80 -0.23 -7.84
C CYS A 363 26.76 1.21 -8.32
N ARG A 364 27.75 1.64 -9.12
CA ARG A 364 27.73 2.90 -9.86
C ARG A 364 28.29 2.64 -11.25
N ALA A 365 27.51 2.98 -12.26
CA ALA A 365 27.92 2.81 -13.65
C ALA A 365 28.83 3.97 -14.07
N ALA A 366 29.84 3.67 -14.89
CA ALA A 366 30.68 4.68 -15.50
C ALA A 366 29.86 5.65 -16.37
N VAL A 367 30.21 6.95 -16.32
CA VAL A 367 29.64 7.96 -17.23
C VAL A 367 30.03 7.67 -18.68
N ALA A 368 29.02 7.46 -19.54
CA ALA A 368 29.22 7.18 -20.96
C ALA A 368 30.01 8.29 -21.67
N GLY A 369 31.12 7.91 -22.33
CA GLY A 369 31.97 8.84 -23.07
C GLY A 369 32.91 9.70 -22.20
N GLY A 370 32.96 9.45 -20.88
CA GLY A 370 33.92 10.06 -19.96
C GLY A 370 35.15 9.18 -19.69
N CYS A 371 36.02 9.67 -18.79
CA CYS A 371 37.14 8.90 -18.21
C CYS A 371 36.78 8.23 -16.87
N ASP A 372 35.48 8.09 -16.61
CA ASP A 372 34.93 7.52 -15.39
C ASP A 372 34.97 5.99 -15.43
N VAL A 373 35.18 5.36 -14.28
CA VAL A 373 35.25 3.89 -14.14
C VAL A 373 33.99 3.44 -13.41
N ALA A 374 33.52 2.22 -13.66
CA ALA A 374 32.39 1.69 -12.92
C ALA A 374 32.86 1.13 -11.56
N GLU A 375 32.10 1.40 -10.52
CA GLU A 375 32.36 0.91 -9.17
C GLU A 375 31.59 -0.36 -8.95
N THR A 376 32.31 -1.36 -8.46
CA THR A 376 31.73 -2.64 -8.09
C THR A 376 31.69 -2.76 -6.57
N CYS A 377 30.66 -3.43 -6.07
CA CYS A 377 30.56 -3.81 -4.67
C CYS A 377 31.81 -4.58 -4.22
N THR A 378 32.06 -4.61 -2.91
CA THR A 378 33.21 -5.35 -2.38
C THR A 378 32.89 -6.82 -2.09
N GLY A 379 31.61 -7.20 -2.03
CA GLY A 379 31.17 -8.49 -1.48
C GLY A 379 31.19 -8.57 0.04
N SER A 380 31.44 -7.44 0.73
CA SER A 380 31.67 -7.39 2.18
C SER A 380 31.21 -6.07 2.84
N SER A 381 30.52 -5.22 2.09
CA SER A 381 30.00 -3.93 2.55
C SER A 381 28.76 -3.57 1.73
N ASP A 382 27.82 -2.89 2.36
CA ASP A 382 26.59 -2.35 1.79
C ASP A 382 26.82 -1.03 1.01
N ALA A 383 27.95 -0.36 1.25
CA ALA A 383 28.33 0.86 0.58
C ALA A 383 28.96 0.59 -0.79
N CYS A 384 28.62 1.42 -1.79
CA CYS A 384 29.35 1.46 -3.04
C CYS A 384 30.70 2.16 -2.82
N PRO A 385 31.84 1.54 -3.17
CA PRO A 385 33.15 2.17 -3.03
C PRO A 385 33.24 3.51 -3.77
N ALA A 386 34.03 4.44 -3.24
CA ALA A 386 34.22 5.78 -3.80
C ALA A 386 35.17 5.76 -5.00
#